data_AF-A0A0Q6T5X6-F1
#
_entry.id   AF-A0A0Q6T5X6-F1
#
_cell.length_a   1.000
_cell.length_b   1.000
_cell.length_c   1.000
_cell.angle_alpha   90.00
_cell.angle_beta   90.00
_cell.angle_gamma   90.00
#
_symmetry.space_group_name_H-M   'P 1'
#
loop_
_entity.id
_entity.type
_entity.pdbx_description
1 polymer ?
#
loop_
_entity_poly.entity_id
_entity_poly.type
_entity_poly.pdbx_seq_one_letter_code
_entity_poly.pdbx_strand_id
1 'polypeptide(L)'
;MKNNFHHMAAAATLAVAGLFAGASAQAAAVTVDVSGAQSINLLGEAGNVVWLIDVGANALLTSLDWALELNALSPSVLAEMQVSFGDSSGLNLLTFTPGGADYFSGDGSYSGSIDLSSYGVSVGADGLLRLEFSEAFKDIANGVAEGEWASGNLTFGVSVGAVPEPGGVTMTLLGLGLVGLSARRAQRG
;
A
#
# COMPACT_ATOMS: atom_id res chain seq x y z
N MET A 1 -8.41 78.32 18.91
CA MET A 1 -7.77 77.24 18.12
C MET A 1 -8.16 75.92 18.76
N LYS A 2 -9.04 75.15 18.12
CA LYS A 2 -9.46 73.80 18.53
C LYS A 2 -9.03 72.85 17.40
N ASN A 3 -8.13 71.91 17.68
CA ASN A 3 -7.82 70.81 16.76
C ASN A 3 -8.39 69.52 17.36
N ASN A 4 -9.52 69.08 16.81
CA ASN A 4 -10.08 67.76 17.04
C ASN A 4 -9.35 66.77 16.11
N PHE A 5 -8.61 65.82 16.67
CA PHE A 5 -8.13 64.66 15.94
C PHE A 5 -9.15 63.53 16.09
N HIS A 6 -9.89 63.23 15.02
CA HIS A 6 -10.69 62.00 14.91
C HIS A 6 -10.42 61.35 13.56
N HIS A 7 -9.50 60.39 13.55
CA HIS A 7 -9.18 59.45 12.47
C HIS A 7 -8.43 58.30 13.20
N MET A 8 -8.71 57.00 13.09
CA MET A 8 -9.39 56.21 12.09
C MET A 8 -9.90 54.89 12.71
N ALA A 9 -10.87 54.27 12.03
CA ALA A 9 -11.32 52.91 12.23
C ALA A 9 -10.25 51.86 11.86
N ALA A 10 -10.30 50.68 12.48
CA ALA A 10 -9.88 49.43 11.86
C ALA A 10 -10.51 48.24 12.60
N ALA A 11 -11.71 47.84 12.18
CA ALA A 11 -12.25 46.52 12.49
C ALA A 11 -11.51 45.50 11.59
N ALA A 12 -10.59 44.74 12.17
CA ALA A 12 -9.88 43.69 11.47
C ALA A 12 -10.68 42.39 11.53
N THR A 13 -11.52 42.15 10.52
CA THR A 13 -12.15 40.85 10.29
C THR A 13 -11.12 39.93 9.63
N LEU A 14 -10.45 39.10 10.43
CA LEU A 14 -9.51 38.09 9.93
C LEU A 14 -10.28 36.84 9.51
N ALA A 15 -10.51 36.67 8.20
CA ALA A 15 -11.05 35.45 7.64
C ALA A 15 -9.97 34.35 7.65
N VAL A 16 -10.00 33.46 8.64
CA VAL A 16 -9.22 32.22 8.63
C VAL A 16 -10.12 31.10 8.11
N ALA A 17 -10.27 31.04 6.79
CA ALA A 17 -10.90 29.91 6.11
C ALA A 17 -9.94 29.45 5.01
N GLY A 18 -9.13 28.43 5.31
CA GLY A 18 -8.24 27.87 4.29
C GLY A 18 -7.12 26.91 4.72
N LEU A 19 -6.95 26.60 6.01
CA LEU A 19 -5.82 25.75 6.45
C LEU A 19 -6.14 24.25 6.58
N PHE A 20 -7.32 23.81 6.17
CA PHE A 20 -7.66 22.37 6.11
C PHE A 20 -7.59 21.85 4.67
N ALA A 21 -6.44 22.02 4.01
CA ALA A 21 -6.12 21.19 2.86
C ALA A 21 -5.76 19.80 3.42
N GLY A 22 -6.77 18.94 3.62
CA GLY A 22 -6.54 17.54 3.90
C GLY A 22 -5.67 16.97 2.79
N ALA A 23 -4.55 16.34 3.14
CA ALA A 23 -3.74 15.64 2.16
C ALA A 23 -4.64 14.60 1.47
N SER A 24 -4.82 14.74 0.15
CA SER A 24 -5.52 13.73 -0.63
C SER A 24 -4.71 12.45 -0.58
N ALA A 25 -5.30 11.36 -0.08
CA ALA A 25 -4.72 10.04 -0.22
C ALA A 25 -4.54 9.76 -1.72
N GLN A 26 -3.29 9.79 -2.18
CA GLN A 26 -2.98 9.54 -3.59
C GLN A 26 -2.74 8.04 -3.75
N ALA A 27 -3.51 7.41 -4.63
CA ALA A 27 -3.25 6.04 -5.02
C ALA A 27 -1.94 6.00 -5.84
N ALA A 28 -0.93 5.28 -5.35
CA ALA A 28 0.33 5.02 -6.03
C ALA A 28 0.35 3.58 -6.52
N ALA A 29 0.93 3.33 -7.69
CA ALA A 29 1.14 1.98 -8.18
C ALA A 29 2.54 1.50 -7.79
N VAL A 30 2.63 0.28 -7.25
CA VAL A 30 3.90 -0.39 -6.96
C VAL A 30 4.02 -1.61 -7.85
N THR A 31 4.96 -1.57 -8.79
CA THR A 31 5.24 -2.67 -9.72
C THR A 31 6.40 -3.51 -9.21
N VAL A 32 6.20 -4.82 -9.21
CA VAL A 32 7.15 -5.83 -8.77
C VAL A 32 7.46 -6.72 -9.96
N ASP A 33 8.73 -6.85 -10.32
CA ASP A 33 9.20 -7.87 -11.25
C ASP A 33 9.30 -9.19 -10.50
N VAL A 34 8.54 -10.19 -10.94
CA VAL A 34 8.46 -11.52 -10.31
C VAL A 34 9.27 -12.58 -11.03
N SER A 35 10.03 -12.19 -12.06
CA SER A 35 10.83 -13.09 -12.88
C SER A 35 11.80 -13.92 -12.05
N GLY A 36 11.80 -15.23 -12.27
CA GLY A 36 12.66 -16.22 -11.62
C GLY A 36 12.20 -16.63 -10.21
N ALA A 37 11.09 -16.12 -9.68
CA ALA A 37 10.55 -16.59 -8.42
C ALA A 37 10.15 -18.07 -8.54
N GLN A 38 10.54 -18.87 -7.56
CA GLN A 38 10.30 -20.32 -7.54
C GLN A 38 9.14 -20.64 -6.60
N SER A 39 8.29 -21.54 -7.03
CA SER A 39 7.23 -22.12 -6.23
C SER A 39 7.65 -23.53 -5.81
N ILE A 40 7.82 -23.75 -4.51
CA ILE A 40 8.55 -24.92 -3.97
C ILE A 40 7.71 -25.71 -2.97
N ASN A 41 7.02 -25.02 -2.06
CA ASN A 41 6.26 -25.66 -1.00
C ASN A 41 4.89 -25.03 -0.82
N LEU A 42 4.10 -25.61 0.08
CA LEU A 42 2.81 -25.05 0.46
C LEU A 42 3.02 -23.72 1.19
N LEU A 43 1.98 -22.88 1.20
CA LEU A 43 1.98 -21.59 1.88
C LEU A 43 2.46 -21.70 3.35
N GLY A 44 3.41 -20.85 3.73
CA GLY A 44 3.95 -20.74 5.08
C GLY A 44 5.05 -21.77 5.41
N GLU A 45 5.33 -22.72 4.53
CA GLU A 45 6.40 -23.69 4.75
C GLU A 45 7.79 -23.09 4.50
N ALA A 46 8.77 -23.58 5.25
CA ALA A 46 10.14 -23.13 5.12
C ALA A 46 10.71 -23.47 3.73
N GLY A 47 11.45 -22.53 3.15
CA GLY A 47 12.09 -22.69 1.85
C GLY A 47 11.35 -22.01 0.70
N ASN A 48 10.13 -21.50 0.90
CA ASN A 48 9.47 -20.67 -0.09
C ASN A 48 10.21 -19.35 -0.35
N VAL A 49 10.06 -18.84 -1.58
CA VAL A 49 10.52 -17.50 -1.91
C VAL A 49 9.56 -16.50 -1.26
N VAL A 50 10.10 -15.67 -0.38
CA VAL A 50 9.36 -14.61 0.31
C VAL A 50 10.04 -13.27 0.06
N TRP A 51 9.30 -12.32 -0.48
CA TRP A 51 9.76 -10.95 -0.71
C TRP A 51 9.02 -9.98 0.18
N LEU A 52 9.72 -8.93 0.60
CA LEU A 52 9.19 -7.82 1.38
C LEU A 52 9.42 -6.53 0.61
N ILE A 53 8.34 -5.81 0.33
CA ILE A 53 8.32 -4.68 -0.59
C ILE A 53 7.78 -3.48 0.16
N ASP A 54 8.53 -2.38 0.18
CA ASP A 54 8.05 -1.15 0.82
C ASP A 54 6.97 -0.51 -0.06
N VAL A 55 5.76 -0.41 0.50
CA VAL A 55 4.60 0.24 -0.11
C VAL A 55 4.06 1.37 0.75
N GLY A 56 4.76 1.72 1.83
CA GLY A 56 4.37 2.72 2.81
C GLY A 56 3.58 2.16 4.01
N ALA A 57 3.85 2.72 5.19
CA ALA A 57 3.20 2.28 6.44
C ALA A 57 1.67 2.40 6.39
N ASN A 58 0.97 1.35 6.81
CA ASN A 58 -0.49 1.26 6.83
C ASN A 58 -1.16 1.47 5.46
N ALA A 59 -0.43 1.20 4.37
CA ALA A 59 -0.99 1.21 3.04
C ALA A 59 -2.12 0.17 2.90
N LEU A 60 -3.17 0.55 2.17
CA LEU A 60 -4.25 -0.32 1.76
C LEU A 60 -4.08 -0.66 0.27
N LEU A 61 -4.10 -1.95 -0.06
CA LEU A 61 -4.08 -2.41 -1.44
C LEU A 61 -5.46 -2.19 -2.07
N THR A 62 -5.49 -1.54 -3.23
CA THR A 62 -6.72 -1.18 -3.93
C THR A 62 -6.92 -1.96 -5.22
N SER A 63 -5.84 -2.41 -5.85
CA SER A 63 -5.91 -3.23 -7.07
C SER A 63 -4.70 -4.14 -7.19
N LEU A 64 -4.84 -5.17 -8.00
CA LEU A 64 -3.73 -5.97 -8.52
C LEU A 64 -3.91 -6.12 -10.03
N ASP A 65 -2.93 -5.66 -10.79
CA ASP A 65 -2.80 -5.87 -12.22
C ASP A 65 -1.62 -6.81 -12.48
N TRP A 66 -1.74 -7.72 -13.45
CA TRP A 66 -0.68 -8.68 -13.75
C TRP A 66 -0.52 -8.94 -15.24
N ALA A 67 0.71 -9.28 -15.62
CA ALA A 67 1.08 -9.88 -16.90
C ALA A 67 2.30 -10.78 -16.62
N LEU A 68 2.11 -12.08 -16.81
CA LEU A 68 3.00 -13.12 -16.28
C LEU A 68 3.17 -14.24 -17.30
N GLU A 69 4.38 -14.79 -17.33
CA GLU A 69 4.68 -16.10 -17.91
C GLU A 69 5.05 -17.03 -16.76
N LEU A 70 4.36 -18.16 -16.67
CA LEU A 70 4.58 -19.21 -15.68
C LEU A 70 5.07 -20.48 -16.37
N ASN A 71 5.84 -21.28 -15.65
CA ASN A 71 6.22 -22.63 -16.06
C ASN A 71 5.96 -23.60 -14.89
N ALA A 72 4.98 -24.49 -15.04
CA ALA A 72 4.74 -25.57 -14.10
C ALA A 72 5.55 -26.82 -14.49
N LEU A 73 6.35 -27.33 -13.56
CA LEU A 73 7.23 -28.47 -13.76
C LEU A 73 6.45 -29.76 -13.46
N SER A 74 6.32 -30.61 -14.47
CA SER A 74 5.57 -31.87 -14.34
C SER A 74 6.09 -32.72 -13.16
N PRO A 75 5.21 -33.21 -12.26
CA PRO A 75 3.76 -33.37 -12.45
C PRO A 75 2.86 -32.19 -12.07
N SER A 76 3.40 -31.10 -11.50
CA SER A 76 2.60 -29.94 -11.06
C SER A 76 1.90 -29.26 -12.24
N VAL A 77 0.80 -28.57 -11.96
CA VAL A 77 -0.02 -27.86 -12.96
C VAL A 77 -0.11 -26.36 -12.70
N LEU A 78 -0.35 -25.58 -13.75
CA LEU A 78 -0.41 -24.11 -13.69
C LEU A 78 -1.47 -23.57 -12.72
N ALA A 79 -2.56 -24.33 -12.49
CA ALA A 79 -3.60 -24.03 -11.51
C ALA A 79 -3.14 -24.14 -10.05
N GLU A 80 -1.99 -24.74 -9.79
CA GLU A 80 -1.45 -24.90 -8.43
C GLU A 80 -0.42 -23.85 -8.07
N MET A 81 0.09 -23.10 -9.04
CA MET A 81 1.04 -22.02 -8.79
C MET A 81 0.35 -20.79 -8.19
N GLN A 82 0.78 -20.38 -7.00
CA GLN A 82 0.14 -19.30 -6.25
C GLN A 82 1.14 -18.28 -5.73
N VAL A 83 0.64 -17.05 -5.56
CA VAL A 83 1.30 -16.02 -4.75
C VAL A 83 0.33 -15.54 -3.69
N SER A 84 0.77 -15.53 -2.45
CA SER A 84 0.00 -14.99 -1.33
C SER A 84 0.61 -13.68 -0.86
N PHE A 85 -0.21 -12.65 -0.72
CA PHE A 85 0.26 -11.32 -0.38
C PHE A 85 -0.56 -10.63 0.71
N GLY A 86 0.10 -9.77 1.48
CA GLY A 86 -0.51 -9.06 2.60
C GLY A 86 0.53 -8.49 3.55
N ASP A 87 0.18 -8.39 4.83
CA ASP A 87 1.08 -7.82 5.84
C ASP A 87 2.31 -8.70 6.09
N SER A 88 3.39 -8.07 6.56
CA SER A 88 4.70 -8.70 6.76
C SER A 88 4.71 -9.85 7.77
N SER A 89 3.71 -9.96 8.65
CA SER A 89 3.61 -11.08 9.60
C SER A 89 3.25 -12.40 8.91
N GLY A 90 2.65 -12.33 7.71
CA GLY A 90 2.15 -13.51 6.99
C GLY A 90 0.84 -14.08 7.55
N LEU A 91 0.18 -13.40 8.49
CA LEU A 91 -1.04 -13.91 9.13
C LEU A 91 -2.32 -13.52 8.38
N ASN A 92 -2.34 -12.39 7.67
CA ASN A 92 -3.47 -11.95 6.87
C ASN A 92 -3.05 -11.82 5.40
N LEU A 93 -3.18 -12.92 4.67
CA LEU A 93 -2.79 -12.99 3.27
C LEU A 93 -4.02 -13.23 2.39
N LEU A 94 -3.99 -12.60 1.21
CA LEU A 94 -4.85 -12.96 0.10
C LEU A 94 -4.03 -13.80 -0.88
N THR A 95 -4.58 -14.94 -1.28
CA THR A 95 -3.94 -15.87 -2.20
C THR A 95 -4.48 -15.68 -3.62
N PHE A 96 -3.57 -15.55 -4.57
CA PHE A 96 -3.85 -15.34 -5.98
C PHE A 96 -3.21 -16.44 -6.83
N THR A 97 -3.99 -16.98 -7.77
CA THR A 97 -3.60 -18.09 -8.65
C THR A 97 -3.86 -17.67 -10.11
N PRO A 98 -2.84 -17.18 -10.86
CA PRO A 98 -3.04 -16.64 -12.20
C PRO A 98 -3.66 -17.65 -13.17
N GLY A 99 -3.24 -18.91 -13.09
CA GLY A 99 -3.69 -20.02 -13.91
C GLY A 99 -4.75 -20.90 -13.26
N GLY A 100 -5.56 -20.40 -12.30
CA GLY A 100 -6.41 -21.24 -11.43
C GLY A 100 -7.47 -22.14 -12.09
N ALA A 101 -7.62 -22.10 -13.42
CA ALA A 101 -8.46 -23.01 -14.21
C ALA A 101 -7.68 -23.89 -15.20
N ASP A 102 -6.35 -23.83 -15.18
CA ASP A 102 -5.44 -24.46 -16.12
C ASP A 102 -4.74 -25.66 -15.47
N TYR A 103 -5.29 -26.85 -15.69
CA TYR A 103 -4.84 -28.10 -15.05
C TYR A 103 -3.78 -28.84 -15.88
N PHE A 104 -2.94 -28.10 -16.60
CA PHE A 104 -1.82 -28.64 -17.38
C PHE A 104 -0.48 -28.18 -16.81
N SER A 105 0.54 -29.04 -16.94
CA SER A 105 1.95 -28.65 -16.74
C SER A 105 2.49 -27.90 -17.95
N GLY A 106 3.64 -27.24 -17.79
CA GLY A 106 4.34 -26.53 -18.85
C GLY A 106 4.17 -25.02 -18.76
N ASP A 107 4.35 -24.33 -19.89
CA ASP A 107 4.31 -22.87 -19.95
C ASP A 107 2.88 -22.33 -20.08
N GLY A 108 2.59 -21.22 -19.39
CA GLY A 108 1.32 -20.49 -19.48
C GLY A 108 1.49 -18.98 -19.34
N SER A 109 0.76 -18.23 -20.15
CA SER A 109 0.76 -16.77 -20.15
C SER A 109 -0.56 -16.23 -19.59
N TYR A 110 -0.48 -15.40 -18.55
CA TYR A 110 -1.65 -14.89 -17.83
C TYR A 110 -1.55 -13.38 -17.64
N SER A 111 -2.62 -12.67 -17.99
CA SER A 111 -2.75 -11.24 -17.70
C SER A 111 -4.17 -10.90 -17.27
N GLY A 112 -4.30 -9.82 -16.50
CA GLY A 112 -5.59 -9.37 -16.01
C GLY A 112 -5.46 -8.32 -14.91
N SER A 113 -6.61 -8.00 -14.32
CA SER A 113 -6.68 -7.10 -13.18
C SER A 113 -7.82 -7.48 -12.24
N ILE A 114 -7.68 -7.13 -10.97
CA ILE A 114 -8.68 -7.30 -9.93
C ILE A 114 -8.72 -6.09 -9.01
N ASP A 115 -9.94 -5.67 -8.64
CA ASP A 115 -10.18 -4.67 -7.61
C ASP A 115 -10.05 -5.33 -6.23
N LEU A 116 -9.15 -4.81 -5.40
CA LEU A 116 -8.87 -5.30 -4.06
C LEU A 116 -9.56 -4.47 -2.96
N SER A 117 -10.20 -3.35 -3.31
CA SER A 117 -10.75 -2.39 -2.34
C SER A 117 -11.77 -2.99 -1.37
N SER A 118 -12.52 -4.00 -1.81
CA SER A 118 -13.52 -4.70 -0.99
C SER A 118 -12.93 -5.76 -0.04
N TYR A 119 -11.69 -6.19 -0.28
CA TYR A 119 -11.02 -7.22 0.51
C TYR A 119 -10.32 -6.67 1.75
N GLY A 120 -10.08 -5.35 1.81
CA GLY A 120 -9.49 -4.70 2.98
C GLY A 120 -8.05 -5.12 3.27
N VAL A 121 -7.31 -5.57 2.26
CA VAL A 121 -5.91 -6.01 2.42
C VAL A 121 -5.02 -4.81 2.69
N SER A 122 -4.41 -4.76 3.86
CA SER A 122 -3.52 -3.67 4.28
C SER A 122 -2.17 -4.20 4.74
N VAL A 123 -1.11 -3.41 4.56
CA VAL A 123 0.18 -3.65 5.18
C VAL A 123 0.24 -3.05 6.58
N GLY A 124 1.16 -3.54 7.40
CA GLY A 124 1.36 -3.08 8.76
C GLY A 124 2.02 -1.69 8.86
N ALA A 125 2.31 -1.29 10.09
CA ALA A 125 3.00 -0.03 10.39
C ALA A 125 4.45 0.00 9.90
N ASP A 126 5.03 -1.15 9.55
CA ASP A 126 6.34 -1.26 8.91
C ASP A 126 6.29 -0.97 7.40
N GLY A 127 5.09 -0.94 6.80
CA GLY A 127 4.88 -0.61 5.39
C GLY A 127 5.32 -1.68 4.40
N LEU A 128 5.61 -2.89 4.89
CA LEU A 128 6.12 -3.97 4.06
C LEU A 128 4.98 -4.86 3.57
N LEU A 129 4.79 -4.87 2.25
CA LEU A 129 3.99 -5.86 1.55
C LEU A 129 4.79 -7.15 1.41
N ARG A 130 4.28 -8.22 1.97
CA ARG A 130 4.82 -9.57 1.81
C ARG A 130 4.25 -10.21 0.56
N LEU A 131 5.10 -10.81 -0.26
CA LEU A 131 4.73 -11.76 -1.32
C LEU A 131 5.39 -13.09 -0.98
N GLU A 132 4.60 -14.17 -0.93
CA GLU A 132 5.11 -15.53 -0.82
C GLU A 132 4.64 -16.35 -2.01
N PHE A 133 5.60 -16.96 -2.70
CA PHE A 133 5.34 -17.85 -3.83
C PHE A 133 5.28 -19.29 -3.31
N SER A 134 4.19 -19.98 -3.62
CA SER A 134 3.86 -21.27 -3.05
C SER A 134 2.98 -22.10 -3.99
N GLU A 135 3.02 -23.42 -3.80
CA GLU A 135 2.13 -24.35 -4.49
C GLU A 135 0.85 -24.61 -3.69
N ALA A 136 -0.24 -24.92 -4.38
CA ALA A 136 -1.49 -25.40 -3.80
C ALA A 136 -1.38 -26.86 -3.33
N PHE A 137 -0.55 -27.63 -4.03
CA PHE A 137 -0.35 -29.06 -3.83
C PHE A 137 1.12 -29.41 -4.04
N LYS A 138 1.58 -30.48 -3.42
CA LYS A 138 2.96 -30.96 -3.58
C LYS A 138 2.97 -32.26 -4.37
N ASP A 139 3.43 -32.20 -5.60
CA ASP A 139 3.61 -33.34 -6.48
C ASP A 139 5.05 -33.86 -6.48
N ILE A 140 6.00 -33.02 -6.09
CA ILE A 140 7.44 -33.34 -6.09
C ILE A 140 7.98 -33.43 -4.65
N ALA A 141 9.19 -33.96 -4.51
CA ALA A 141 9.88 -34.04 -3.22
C ALA A 141 10.14 -32.64 -2.63
N ASN A 142 10.10 -32.54 -1.29
CA ASN A 142 10.33 -31.30 -0.56
C ASN A 142 11.62 -30.58 -0.98
N GLY A 143 11.54 -29.25 -1.10
CA GLY A 143 12.68 -28.39 -1.39
C GLY A 143 13.10 -28.35 -2.87
N VAL A 144 12.30 -28.96 -3.75
CA VAL A 144 12.45 -28.88 -5.22
C VAL A 144 11.36 -27.95 -5.74
N ALA A 145 11.71 -27.05 -6.66
CA ALA A 145 10.71 -26.20 -7.30
C ALA A 145 9.76 -27.06 -8.15
N GLU A 146 8.47 -26.78 -8.01
CA GLU A 146 7.39 -27.40 -8.79
C GLU A 146 6.87 -26.42 -9.86
N GLY A 147 7.16 -25.13 -9.71
CA GLY A 147 6.90 -24.14 -10.75
C GLY A 147 7.85 -22.95 -10.66
N GLU A 148 7.97 -22.24 -11.78
CA GLU A 148 8.75 -21.02 -11.93
C GLU A 148 7.90 -19.88 -12.51
N TRP A 149 7.96 -18.73 -11.86
CA TRP A 149 7.43 -17.47 -12.38
C TRP A 149 8.44 -16.93 -13.39
N ALA A 150 8.40 -17.51 -14.60
CA ALA A 150 9.44 -17.34 -15.63
C ALA A 150 9.69 -15.87 -15.99
N SER A 151 8.62 -15.08 -16.15
CA SER A 151 8.77 -13.62 -16.30
C SER A 151 7.50 -12.85 -15.96
N GLY A 152 7.65 -11.53 -15.76
CA GLY A 152 6.51 -10.60 -15.74
C GLY A 152 6.38 -9.80 -14.47
N ASN A 153 5.25 -9.12 -14.32
CA ASN A 153 5.04 -8.15 -13.25
C ASN A 153 3.72 -8.34 -12.52
N LEU A 154 3.76 -8.08 -11.21
CA LEU A 154 2.58 -7.77 -10.39
C LEU A 154 2.60 -6.28 -10.08
N THR A 155 1.52 -5.57 -10.39
CA THR A 155 1.38 -4.14 -10.08
C THR A 155 0.25 -3.94 -9.09
N PHE A 156 0.59 -3.47 -7.89
CA PHE A 156 -0.37 -3.20 -6.83
C PHE A 156 -0.76 -1.74 -6.85
N GLY A 157 -2.07 -1.46 -6.91
CA GLY A 157 -2.59 -0.16 -6.53
C GLY A 157 -2.55 -0.03 -5.01
N VAL A 158 -1.99 1.06 -4.51
CA VAL A 158 -1.77 1.29 -3.09
C VAL A 158 -2.30 2.66 -2.70
N SER A 159 -3.10 2.71 -1.65
CA SER A 159 -3.54 3.98 -1.03
C SER A 159 -2.97 4.09 0.37
N VAL A 160 -2.26 5.18 0.64
CA VAL A 160 -1.77 5.50 1.98
C VAL A 160 -2.72 6.55 2.56
N GLY A 161 -3.39 6.25 3.65
CA GLY A 161 -4.20 7.24 4.36
C GLY A 161 -3.31 8.43 4.76
N ALA A 162 -3.80 9.66 4.61
CA ALA A 162 -3.06 10.84 5.02
C ALA A 162 -2.70 10.76 6.51
N VAL A 163 -1.44 10.44 6.81
CA VAL A 163 -0.88 10.58 8.15
C VAL A 163 -0.74 12.09 8.39
N PRO A 164 -1.42 12.69 9.40
CA PRO A 164 -1.17 14.07 9.76
C PRO A 164 0.30 14.16 10.16
N GLU A 165 1.12 14.85 9.37
CA GLU A 165 2.51 15.04 9.77
C GLU A 165 2.53 15.70 11.16
N PRO A 166 3.40 15.24 12.09
CA PRO A 166 3.55 15.85 13.39
C PRO A 166 3.77 17.38 13.31
N GLY A 167 4.37 17.84 12.21
CA GLY A 167 4.56 19.26 11.88
C GLY A 167 3.25 20.04 11.68
N GLY A 168 2.22 19.44 11.08
CA GLY A 168 0.93 20.11 10.83
C GLY A 168 0.16 20.41 12.12
N VAL A 169 0.14 19.46 13.06
CA VAL A 169 -0.45 19.63 14.38
C VAL A 169 0.36 20.62 15.22
N THR A 170 1.69 20.52 15.17
CA THR A 170 2.59 21.43 15.91
C THR A 170 2.48 22.87 15.41
N MET A 171 2.44 23.10 14.09
CA MET A 171 2.26 24.43 13.51
C MET A 171 0.87 25.00 13.75
N THR A 172 -0.16 24.16 13.79
CA THR A 172 -1.52 24.57 14.15
C THR A 172 -1.58 25.00 15.62
N LEU A 173 -0.98 24.24 16.52
CA LEU A 173 -0.89 24.59 17.94
C LEU A 173 -0.06 25.86 18.17
N LEU A 174 1.06 26.03 17.47
CA LEU A 174 1.89 27.24 17.51
C LEU A 174 1.12 28.46 16.96
N GLY A 175 0.43 28.31 15.83
CA GLY A 175 -0.39 29.37 15.24
C GLY A 175 -1.52 29.81 16.17
N LEU A 176 -2.25 28.87 16.77
CA LEU A 176 -3.31 29.17 17.74
C LEU A 176 -2.76 29.81 19.03
N GLY A 177 -1.59 29.38 19.50
CA GLY A 177 -0.90 29.98 20.65
C GLY A 177 -0.53 31.45 20.40
N LEU A 178 0.00 31.77 19.21
CA LEU A 178 0.37 33.13 18.83
C LEU A 178 -0.84 34.06 18.67
N VAL A 179 -1.96 33.56 18.11
CA VAL A 179 -3.22 34.31 18.00
C VAL A 179 -3.82 34.57 19.39
N GLY A 180 -3.80 33.58 20.29
CA GLY A 180 -4.29 33.71 21.66
C GLY A 180 -3.50 34.74 22.49
N LEU A 181 -2.18 34.82 22.31
CA LEU A 181 -1.34 35.83 22.96
C LEU A 181 -1.58 37.24 22.41
N SER A 182 -1.81 37.36 21.11
CA SER A 182 -2.09 38.63 20.44
C SER A 182 -3.45 39.21 20.84
N ALA A 183 -4.49 38.36 20.93
CA ALA A 183 -5.83 38.76 21.38
C ALA A 183 -5.85 39.24 22.84
N ARG A 184 -5.09 38.59 23.73
CA ARG A 184 -4.96 39.03 25.15
C ARG A 184 -4.28 40.39 25.30
N ARG A 185 -3.38 40.74 24.38
CA ARG A 185 -2.68 42.03 24.41
C ARG A 185 -3.59 43.16 23.93
N ALA A 186 -4.44 42.89 22.94
CA ALA A 186 -5.41 43.86 22.43
C ALA A 186 -6.56 44.17 23.41
N GLN A 187 -6.90 43.25 24.33
CA GLN A 187 -7.92 43.48 25.36
C GLN A 187 -7.41 44.22 26.62
N ARG A 188 -6.09 44.46 26.73
CA ARG A 188 -5.46 45.07 27.91
C ARG A 188 -4.83 46.45 27.65
N GLY A 189 -4.97 46.99 26.44
CA GLY A 189 -4.61 48.37 26.10
C GLY A 189 -5.86 49.20 25.85
#